data_AF-A0A7V8X940-F1
#
_entry.id   AF-A0A7V8X940-F1
#
_cell.length_a   1.000
_cell.length_b   1.000
_cell.length_c   1.000
_cell.angle_alpha   90.00
_cell.angle_beta   90.00
_cell.angle_gamma   90.00
#
_symmetry.space_group_name_H-M   'P 1'
#
loop_
_entity.id
_entity.type
_entity.pdbx_description
1 polymer ?
#
loop_
_entity_poly.entity_id
_entity_poly.type
_entity_poly.pdbx_seq_one_letter_code
_entity_poly.pdbx_strand_id
1 'polypeptide(L)'
;MKRHVMLAAAALLSACSALTPQELGPRIDKLAAAGDTAALATLARDHCRATSGDDRQACLEDYFLTLAAGHRVRLALGALERLGGSDDEVAREGHGYTHVIGIRAWQPGDDVAEVFRSCTGLYQSGCYHGVIQAYLTEGGALDSARAISLCDQVAAAPEDRWLRFQCVHGLGHGFEMALGWELPRALSSCDWLASWWDRESCYGGAFMENAVASQPGRHHTSARALAAADPEPAGHAGHGGHMPDPAAVAFRMRDSTDALYPCTVLDQRYLRSCFQVQGGIILNASAQDFRRAATECNRAPEGFRRECYLSLGTNASGSTGQSIAEAIAHCSKGDPAYQPWCFVGAVKNFIDVTALPEDGVRFCREVAQGENRVQCWRAVGEQVATLYPTDPVRRTAACALAAADGVAPCRLGALL
;
A
#
# COMPACT_ATOMS: atom_id res chain seq x y z
N MET A 1 -45.06 -54.28 30.89
CA MET A 1 -44.46 -53.85 29.61
C MET A 1 -44.55 -52.33 29.52
N LYS A 2 -43.49 -51.62 29.93
CA LYS A 2 -43.44 -50.15 29.93
C LYS A 2 -43.02 -49.66 28.55
N ARG A 3 -43.82 -48.79 27.94
CA ARG A 3 -43.52 -48.06 26.70
C ARG A 3 -42.47 -46.98 27.01
N HIS A 4 -41.32 -47.03 26.36
CA HIS A 4 -40.39 -45.91 26.29
C HIS A 4 -40.62 -45.18 24.96
N VAL A 5 -41.17 -43.97 25.06
CA VAL A 5 -41.22 -42.99 23.99
C VAL A 5 -39.86 -42.28 24.01
N MET A 6 -39.03 -42.51 22.98
CA MET A 6 -37.87 -41.66 22.70
C MET A 6 -38.37 -40.44 21.94
N LEU A 7 -38.35 -39.26 22.57
CA LEU A 7 -38.40 -37.98 21.87
C LEU A 7 -37.04 -37.77 21.18
N ALA A 8 -37.04 -37.72 19.85
CA ALA A 8 -35.93 -37.16 19.09
C ALA A 8 -36.02 -35.64 19.14
N ALA A 9 -35.11 -35.00 19.89
CA ALA A 9 -34.91 -33.56 19.82
C ALA A 9 -34.12 -33.25 18.53
N ALA A 10 -34.80 -32.73 17.51
CA ALA A 10 -34.15 -32.16 16.33
C ALA A 10 -33.53 -30.81 16.74
N ALA A 11 -32.23 -30.80 17.01
CA ALA A 11 -31.47 -29.56 17.11
C ALA A 11 -31.32 -28.97 15.70
N LEU A 12 -32.05 -27.88 15.42
CA LEU A 12 -31.83 -27.01 14.27
C LEU A 12 -30.48 -26.29 14.46
N LEU A 13 -29.40 -26.95 14.04
CA LEU A 13 -28.15 -26.28 13.74
C LEU A 13 -28.40 -25.44 12.48
N SER A 14 -28.71 -24.15 12.69
CA SER A 14 -28.73 -23.16 11.61
C SER A 14 -27.28 -22.97 11.15
N ALA A 15 -26.82 -23.82 10.24
CA ALA A 15 -25.61 -23.59 9.49
C ALA A 15 -25.84 -22.31 8.68
N CYS A 16 -25.29 -21.19 9.14
CA CYS A 16 -25.18 -20.00 8.31
C CYS A 16 -24.21 -20.35 7.18
N SER A 17 -24.75 -20.89 6.10
CA SER A 17 -24.10 -21.08 4.83
C SER A 17 -23.72 -19.71 4.26
N ALA A 18 -22.57 -19.62 3.60
CA ALA A 18 -22.19 -18.41 2.87
C ALA A 18 -23.32 -18.04 1.89
N LEU A 19 -23.68 -16.76 1.85
CA LEU A 19 -24.71 -16.24 0.94
C LEU A 19 -24.31 -16.48 -0.52
N THR A 20 -25.26 -16.82 -1.37
CA THR A 20 -25.02 -16.82 -2.82
C THR A 20 -24.85 -15.37 -3.33
N PRO A 21 -24.18 -15.14 -4.48
CA PRO A 21 -24.08 -13.80 -5.08
C PRO A 21 -25.44 -13.11 -5.28
N GLN A 22 -26.49 -13.90 -5.58
CA GLN A 22 -27.86 -13.42 -5.76
C GLN A 22 -28.52 -12.94 -4.47
N GLU A 23 -28.06 -13.43 -3.30
CA GLU A 23 -28.56 -13.02 -1.99
C GLU A 23 -27.70 -11.91 -1.36
N LEU A 24 -26.42 -11.81 -1.74
CA LEU A 24 -25.48 -10.86 -1.17
C LEU A 24 -25.77 -9.42 -1.61
N GLY A 25 -25.96 -9.19 -2.92
CA GLY A 25 -26.21 -7.86 -3.50
C GLY A 25 -27.38 -7.11 -2.84
N PRO A 26 -28.59 -7.69 -2.76
CA PRO A 26 -29.74 -7.03 -2.12
C PRO A 26 -29.53 -6.69 -0.65
N ARG A 27 -28.74 -7.49 0.09
CA ARG A 27 -28.40 -7.19 1.49
C ARG A 27 -27.42 -6.02 1.58
N ILE A 28 -26.40 -6.01 0.72
CA ILE A 28 -25.48 -4.88 0.59
C ILE A 28 -26.25 -3.60 0.26
N ASP A 29 -27.15 -3.63 -0.72
CA ASP A 29 -27.95 -2.46 -1.13
C ASP A 29 -28.77 -1.89 0.01
N LYS A 30 -29.44 -2.77 0.77
CA LYS A 30 -30.24 -2.36 1.94
C LYS A 30 -29.37 -1.68 3.01
N LEU A 31 -28.21 -2.25 3.33
CA LEU A 31 -27.32 -1.70 4.35
C LEU A 31 -26.62 -0.42 3.88
N ALA A 32 -26.25 -0.36 2.59
CA ALA A 32 -25.66 0.82 1.97
C ALA A 32 -26.65 1.99 1.94
N ALA A 33 -27.93 1.74 1.63
CA ALA A 33 -28.97 2.78 1.69
C ALA A 33 -29.19 3.34 3.11
N ALA A 34 -28.92 2.54 4.14
CA ALA A 34 -28.94 2.98 5.54
C ALA A 34 -27.63 3.66 6.00
N GLY A 35 -26.57 3.63 5.18
CA GLY A 35 -25.25 4.12 5.54
C GLY A 35 -24.56 3.33 6.66
N ASP A 36 -24.97 2.08 6.90
CA ASP A 36 -24.53 1.31 8.07
C ASP A 36 -23.22 0.53 7.78
N THR A 37 -22.10 1.23 7.93
CA THR A 37 -20.75 0.65 7.73
C THR A 37 -20.41 -0.47 8.71
N ALA A 38 -20.99 -0.46 9.92
CA ALA A 38 -20.76 -1.51 10.91
C ALA A 38 -21.50 -2.81 10.54
N ALA A 39 -22.73 -2.70 10.06
CA ALA A 39 -23.47 -3.85 9.54
C ALA A 39 -22.85 -4.40 8.25
N LEU A 40 -22.35 -3.54 7.36
CA LEU A 40 -21.61 -3.96 6.17
C LEU A 40 -20.33 -4.74 6.55
N ALA A 41 -19.53 -4.23 7.49
CA ALA A 41 -18.36 -4.94 7.99
C ALA A 41 -18.71 -6.30 8.61
N THR A 42 -19.80 -6.38 9.38
CA THR A 42 -20.29 -7.64 9.96
C THR A 42 -20.74 -8.61 8.88
N LEU A 43 -21.44 -8.13 7.85
CA LEU A 43 -21.87 -8.93 6.71
C LEU A 43 -20.67 -9.50 5.94
N ALA A 44 -19.63 -8.69 5.70
CA ALA A 44 -18.40 -9.14 5.06
C ALA A 44 -17.73 -10.27 5.85
N ARG A 45 -17.57 -10.07 7.18
CA ARG A 45 -17.01 -11.08 8.08
C ARG A 45 -17.80 -12.37 8.02
N ASP A 46 -19.12 -12.29 8.18
CA ASP A 46 -19.99 -13.46 8.23
C ASP A 46 -20.05 -14.21 6.89
N HIS A 47 -20.00 -13.47 5.78
CA HIS A 47 -19.99 -14.04 4.44
C HIS A 47 -18.71 -14.83 4.17
N CYS A 48 -17.54 -14.29 4.55
CA CYS A 48 -16.23 -14.89 4.27
C CYS A 48 -15.65 -15.71 5.45
N ARG A 49 -16.45 -16.01 6.48
CA ARG A 49 -15.95 -16.72 7.69
C ARG A 49 -15.59 -18.18 7.47
N ALA A 50 -16.13 -18.80 6.43
CA ALA A 50 -15.93 -20.23 6.14
C ALA A 50 -14.65 -20.51 5.34
N THR A 51 -14.02 -19.46 4.80
CA THR A 51 -12.77 -19.50 4.03
C THR A 51 -11.58 -19.07 4.90
N SER A 52 -10.36 -19.42 4.49
CA SER A 52 -9.11 -18.98 5.15
C SER A 52 -8.02 -18.68 4.11
N GLY A 53 -6.97 -17.94 4.51
CA GLY A 53 -5.84 -17.61 3.64
C GLY A 53 -6.27 -16.92 2.34
N ASP A 54 -5.70 -17.34 1.22
CA ASP A 54 -5.96 -16.72 -0.09
C ASP A 54 -7.44 -16.81 -0.53
N ASP A 55 -8.14 -17.90 -0.17
CA ASP A 55 -9.58 -18.04 -0.48
C ASP A 55 -10.42 -17.00 0.27
N ARG A 56 -10.03 -16.70 1.52
CA ARG A 56 -10.69 -15.67 2.34
C ARG A 56 -10.41 -14.28 1.79
N GLN A 57 -9.17 -14.04 1.38
CA GLN A 57 -8.79 -12.79 0.75
C GLN A 57 -9.59 -12.57 -0.55
N ALA A 58 -9.64 -13.56 -1.43
CA ALA A 58 -10.45 -13.50 -2.65
C ALA A 58 -11.94 -13.25 -2.37
N CYS A 59 -12.51 -13.89 -1.36
CA CYS A 59 -13.90 -13.65 -0.93
C CYS A 59 -14.13 -12.19 -0.49
N LEU A 60 -13.20 -11.63 0.31
CA LEU A 60 -13.30 -10.25 0.77
C LEU A 60 -13.11 -9.25 -0.37
N GLU A 61 -12.20 -9.52 -1.31
CA GLU A 61 -12.03 -8.74 -2.52
C GLU A 61 -13.35 -8.69 -3.33
N ASP A 62 -14.03 -9.82 -3.54
CA ASP A 62 -15.32 -9.88 -4.25
C ASP A 62 -16.44 -9.13 -3.52
N TYR A 63 -16.44 -9.24 -2.19
CA TYR A 63 -17.36 -8.48 -1.35
C TYR A 63 -17.17 -6.97 -1.55
N PHE A 64 -15.92 -6.48 -1.53
CA PHE A 64 -15.62 -5.05 -1.69
C PHE A 64 -15.79 -4.56 -3.14
N LEU A 65 -15.55 -5.40 -4.15
CA LEU A 65 -15.94 -5.13 -5.55
C LEU A 65 -17.46 -4.93 -5.68
N THR A 66 -18.25 -5.75 -4.98
CA THR A 66 -19.71 -5.62 -4.98
C THR A 66 -20.15 -4.36 -4.22
N LEU A 67 -19.56 -4.12 -3.05
CA LEU A 67 -19.94 -3.00 -2.19
C LEU A 67 -19.56 -1.64 -2.79
N ALA A 68 -18.39 -1.50 -3.41
CA ALA A 68 -17.92 -0.24 -3.98
C ALA A 68 -18.67 0.16 -5.26
N ALA A 69 -19.39 -0.77 -5.89
CA ALA A 69 -20.22 -0.51 -7.06
C ALA A 69 -21.23 0.63 -6.85
N GLY A 70 -21.53 1.38 -7.91
CA GLY A 70 -22.52 2.47 -7.86
C GLY A 70 -22.09 3.64 -6.99
N HIS A 71 -20.81 4.02 -7.06
CA HIS A 71 -20.22 5.18 -6.36
C HIS A 71 -20.29 5.12 -4.82
N ARG A 72 -20.25 3.93 -4.23
CA ARG A 72 -20.32 3.71 -2.77
C ARG A 72 -18.94 3.71 -2.08
N VAL A 73 -17.98 4.45 -2.62
CA VAL A 73 -16.56 4.43 -2.21
C VAL A 73 -16.39 4.66 -0.71
N ARG A 74 -16.99 5.73 -0.17
CA ARG A 74 -16.88 6.06 1.26
C ARG A 74 -17.51 5.02 2.18
N LEU A 75 -18.60 4.38 1.74
CA LEU A 75 -19.24 3.30 2.51
C LEU A 75 -18.36 2.04 2.51
N ALA A 76 -17.76 1.71 1.36
CA ALA A 76 -16.83 0.59 1.25
C ALA A 76 -15.59 0.79 2.13
N LEU A 77 -14.97 1.97 2.08
CA LEU A 77 -13.82 2.32 2.92
C LEU A 77 -14.19 2.31 4.41
N GLY A 78 -15.34 2.86 4.78
CA GLY A 78 -15.83 2.82 6.16
C GLY A 78 -16.08 1.40 6.65
N ALA A 79 -16.67 0.52 5.82
CA ALA A 79 -16.87 -0.88 6.18
C ALA A 79 -15.53 -1.63 6.33
N LEU A 80 -14.56 -1.36 5.45
CA LEU A 80 -13.22 -1.94 5.53
C LEU A 80 -12.48 -1.51 6.81
N GLU A 81 -12.52 -0.23 7.16
CA GLU A 81 -11.95 0.30 8.41
C GLU A 81 -12.55 -0.42 9.64
N ARG A 82 -13.88 -0.58 9.67
CA ARG A 82 -14.57 -1.26 10.78
C ARG A 82 -14.22 -2.74 10.85
N LEU A 83 -14.04 -3.41 9.71
CA LEU A 83 -13.65 -4.81 9.66
C LEU A 83 -12.21 -4.99 10.16
N GLY A 84 -11.25 -4.23 9.60
CA GLY A 84 -9.84 -4.32 9.97
C GLY A 84 -9.56 -3.88 11.42
N GLY A 85 -10.36 -3.00 12.00
CA GLY A 85 -10.27 -2.68 13.45
C GLY A 85 -10.60 -3.85 14.39
N SER A 86 -11.05 -4.99 13.86
CA SER A 86 -11.39 -6.21 14.61
C SER A 86 -10.75 -7.48 14.05
N ASP A 87 -9.91 -7.34 13.01
CA ASP A 87 -9.38 -8.45 12.24
C ASP A 87 -7.98 -8.12 11.72
N ASP A 88 -6.97 -8.67 12.39
CA ASP A 88 -5.56 -8.36 12.13
C ASP A 88 -5.11 -8.76 10.72
N GLU A 89 -5.70 -9.82 10.14
CA GLU A 89 -5.40 -10.24 8.77
C GLU A 89 -5.94 -9.20 7.78
N VAL A 90 -7.17 -8.71 8.00
CA VAL A 90 -7.74 -7.64 7.17
C VAL A 90 -6.98 -6.34 7.34
N ALA A 91 -6.55 -5.99 8.55
CA ALA A 91 -5.74 -4.80 8.78
C ALA A 91 -4.40 -4.86 8.04
N ARG A 92 -3.76 -6.04 8.03
CA ARG A 92 -2.48 -6.26 7.33
C ARG A 92 -2.62 -6.20 5.82
N GLU A 93 -3.71 -6.72 5.27
CA GLU A 93 -4.01 -6.69 3.82
C GLU A 93 -4.81 -5.45 3.38
N GLY A 94 -5.11 -4.55 4.32
CA GLY A 94 -6.01 -3.42 4.11
C GLY A 94 -5.63 -2.55 2.91
N HIS A 95 -4.32 -2.41 2.64
CA HIS A 95 -3.84 -1.67 1.49
C HIS A 95 -4.35 -2.27 0.17
N GLY A 96 -4.20 -3.58 -0.02
CA GLY A 96 -4.72 -4.29 -1.20
C GLY A 96 -6.23 -4.16 -1.34
N TYR A 97 -7.00 -4.28 -0.25
CA TYR A 97 -8.46 -4.08 -0.31
C TYR A 97 -8.85 -2.65 -0.69
N THR A 98 -8.07 -1.64 -0.28
CA THR A 98 -8.33 -0.26 -0.75
C THR A 98 -8.06 -0.10 -2.24
N HIS A 99 -7.06 -0.76 -2.82
CA HIS A 99 -6.88 -0.83 -4.29
C HIS A 99 -8.13 -1.40 -4.97
N VAL A 100 -8.68 -2.51 -4.46
CA VAL A 100 -9.91 -3.12 -4.99
C VAL A 100 -11.08 -2.14 -5.00
N ILE A 101 -11.28 -1.41 -3.90
CA ILE A 101 -12.34 -0.39 -3.79
C ILE A 101 -12.12 0.72 -4.84
N GLY A 102 -10.89 1.20 -4.97
CA GLY A 102 -10.53 2.25 -5.95
C GLY A 102 -10.72 1.80 -7.40
N ILE A 103 -10.29 0.59 -7.73
CA ILE A 103 -10.45 0.00 -9.06
C ILE A 103 -11.92 -0.08 -9.43
N ARG A 104 -12.77 -0.53 -8.50
CA ARG A 104 -14.21 -0.61 -8.74
C ARG A 104 -14.87 0.74 -8.87
N ALA A 105 -14.36 1.73 -8.15
CA ALA A 105 -14.98 3.03 -7.98
C ALA A 105 -15.07 3.84 -9.27
N TRP A 106 -14.10 3.65 -10.18
CA TRP A 106 -14.05 4.36 -11.46
C TRP A 106 -14.51 3.45 -12.60
N GLN A 107 -15.30 4.00 -13.53
CA GLN A 107 -15.77 3.35 -14.74
C GLN A 107 -15.62 4.29 -15.95
N PRO A 108 -15.59 3.74 -17.19
CA PRO A 108 -15.56 4.56 -18.39
C PRO A 108 -16.73 5.57 -18.42
N GLY A 109 -16.41 6.85 -18.56
CA GLY A 109 -17.39 7.95 -18.55
C GLY A 109 -17.52 8.69 -17.22
N ASP A 110 -16.95 8.17 -16.12
CA ASP A 110 -16.90 8.86 -14.84
C ASP A 110 -15.93 10.04 -14.86
N ASP A 111 -16.23 11.08 -14.08
CA ASP A 111 -15.27 12.12 -13.72
C ASP A 111 -14.22 11.53 -12.77
N VAL A 112 -13.02 11.25 -13.30
CA VAL A 112 -11.90 10.70 -12.54
C VAL A 112 -11.53 11.59 -11.35
N ALA A 113 -11.67 12.90 -11.45
CA ALA A 113 -11.34 13.83 -10.39
C ALA A 113 -12.35 13.80 -9.23
N GLU A 114 -13.62 13.58 -9.54
CA GLU A 114 -14.67 13.35 -8.53
C GLU A 114 -14.46 12.01 -7.81
N VAL A 115 -14.29 10.93 -8.57
CA VAL A 115 -14.09 9.58 -8.02
C VAL A 115 -12.84 9.53 -7.15
N PHE A 116 -11.72 10.07 -7.63
CA PHE A 116 -10.47 10.12 -6.89
C PHE A 116 -10.63 10.86 -5.56
N ARG A 117 -11.34 11.99 -5.53
CA ARG A 117 -11.61 12.77 -4.29
C ARG A 117 -12.63 12.13 -3.35
N SER A 118 -13.30 11.07 -3.78
CA SER A 118 -14.18 10.29 -2.91
C SER A 118 -13.42 9.32 -2.00
N CYS A 119 -12.17 8.98 -2.34
CA CYS A 119 -11.27 8.16 -1.55
C CYS A 119 -10.80 8.83 -0.25
N THR A 120 -10.13 8.06 0.62
CA THR A 120 -9.50 8.52 1.87
C THR A 120 -8.10 7.93 2.01
N GLY A 121 -7.30 8.46 2.94
CA GLY A 121 -5.95 7.95 3.22
C GLY A 121 -5.91 6.59 3.93
N LEU A 122 -7.07 5.94 4.15
CA LEU A 122 -7.19 4.66 4.82
C LEU A 122 -6.25 3.63 4.17
N TYR A 123 -5.55 2.85 5.01
CA TYR A 123 -4.59 1.82 4.59
C TYR A 123 -3.61 2.30 3.50
N GLN A 124 -2.91 3.39 3.79
CA GLN A 124 -1.85 3.93 2.91
C GLN A 124 -2.39 4.33 1.53
N SER A 125 -3.60 4.88 1.49
CA SER A 125 -4.16 5.54 0.30
C SER A 125 -4.40 4.65 -0.92
N GLY A 126 -4.48 3.33 -0.77
CA GLY A 126 -4.61 2.41 -1.92
C GLY A 126 -5.87 2.64 -2.78
N CYS A 127 -6.93 3.24 -2.24
CA CYS A 127 -8.10 3.66 -3.02
C CYS A 127 -7.75 4.65 -4.14
N TYR A 128 -6.91 5.64 -3.84
CA TYR A 128 -6.46 6.60 -4.84
C TYR A 128 -5.68 5.90 -5.96
N HIS A 129 -4.78 4.99 -5.61
CA HIS A 129 -3.99 4.24 -6.58
C HIS A 129 -4.87 3.31 -7.43
N GLY A 130 -5.85 2.64 -6.83
CA GLY A 130 -6.80 1.78 -7.53
C GLY A 130 -7.61 2.53 -8.60
N VAL A 131 -8.04 3.77 -8.31
CA VAL A 131 -8.71 4.63 -9.29
C VAL A 131 -7.78 4.90 -10.49
N ILE A 132 -6.50 5.22 -10.23
CA ILE A 132 -5.53 5.45 -11.31
C ILE A 132 -5.24 4.17 -12.10
N GLN A 133 -5.13 3.01 -11.44
CA GLN A 133 -4.94 1.71 -12.09
C GLN A 133 -6.10 1.42 -13.06
N ALA A 134 -7.36 1.56 -12.63
CA ALA A 134 -8.52 1.38 -13.51
C ALA A 134 -8.55 2.41 -14.65
N TYR A 135 -8.27 3.67 -14.34
CA TYR A 135 -8.25 4.74 -15.34
C TYR A 135 -7.21 4.54 -16.45
N LEU A 136 -6.01 4.05 -16.12
CA LEU A 136 -4.91 3.86 -17.08
C LEU A 136 -4.99 2.55 -17.86
N THR A 137 -5.67 1.53 -17.33
CA THR A 137 -5.81 0.22 -17.99
C THR A 137 -7.04 0.16 -18.89
N GLU A 138 -7.93 1.15 -18.82
CA GLU A 138 -9.10 1.27 -19.69
C GLU A 138 -8.73 1.47 -21.17
N GLY A 139 -9.46 0.77 -22.05
CA GLY A 139 -9.25 0.84 -23.50
C GLY A 139 -8.02 0.08 -24.01
N GLY A 140 -7.27 -0.61 -23.13
CA GLY A 140 -6.20 -1.55 -23.47
C GLY A 140 -4.90 -0.95 -24.03
N ALA A 141 -4.88 0.34 -24.38
CA ALA A 141 -3.69 1.03 -24.86
C ALA A 141 -3.35 2.24 -23.98
N LEU A 142 -2.11 2.31 -23.51
CA LEU A 142 -1.63 3.42 -22.70
C LEU A 142 -1.49 4.70 -23.55
N ASP A 143 -2.20 5.75 -23.15
CA ASP A 143 -2.09 7.08 -23.75
C ASP A 143 -1.26 8.01 -22.85
N SER A 144 -0.09 8.42 -23.35
CA SER A 144 0.80 9.36 -22.65
C SER A 144 0.14 10.73 -22.37
N ALA A 145 -0.69 11.26 -23.26
CA ALA A 145 -1.33 12.57 -23.06
C ALA A 145 -2.36 12.49 -21.92
N ARG A 146 -3.11 11.38 -21.89
CA ARG A 146 -4.04 11.05 -20.81
C ARG A 146 -3.31 10.91 -19.46
N ALA A 147 -2.18 10.20 -19.43
CA ALA A 147 -1.41 10.01 -18.20
C ALA A 147 -0.77 11.31 -17.66
N ILE A 148 -0.18 12.12 -18.55
CA ILE A 148 0.51 13.37 -18.16
C ILE A 148 -0.48 14.40 -17.61
N SER A 149 -1.64 14.57 -18.26
CA SER A 149 -2.62 15.59 -17.88
C SER A 149 -3.47 15.19 -16.67
N LEU A 150 -3.53 13.90 -16.33
CA LEU A 150 -4.39 13.39 -15.26
C LEU A 150 -4.12 14.07 -13.92
N CYS A 151 -2.86 14.07 -13.47
CA CYS A 151 -2.55 14.61 -12.15
C CYS A 151 -2.70 16.13 -12.04
N ASP A 152 -2.65 16.83 -13.16
CA ASP A 152 -2.99 18.25 -13.23
C ASP A 152 -4.51 18.48 -13.17
N GLN A 153 -5.34 17.52 -13.59
CA GLN A 153 -6.80 17.56 -13.44
C GLN A 153 -7.26 17.23 -12.01
N VAL A 154 -6.68 16.19 -11.39
CA VAL A 154 -7.05 15.79 -10.01
C VAL A 154 -6.43 16.67 -8.93
N ALA A 155 -5.29 17.32 -9.15
CA ALA A 155 -4.56 18.03 -8.09
C ALA A 155 -3.72 19.19 -8.65
N ALA A 156 -4.41 20.20 -9.22
CA ALA A 156 -3.78 21.37 -9.83
C ALA A 156 -3.18 22.36 -8.81
N ALA A 157 -3.79 22.48 -7.64
CA ALA A 157 -3.51 23.56 -6.71
C ALA A 157 -2.30 23.22 -5.81
N PRO A 158 -1.46 24.19 -5.41
CA PRO A 158 -0.33 23.94 -4.50
C PRO A 158 -0.72 23.27 -3.17
N GLU A 159 -1.91 23.59 -2.65
CA GLU A 159 -2.51 22.97 -1.47
C GLU A 159 -2.88 21.49 -1.67
N ASP A 160 -3.08 21.04 -2.91
CA ASP A 160 -3.40 19.65 -3.26
C ASP A 160 -2.14 18.76 -3.32
N ARG A 161 -0.98 19.22 -2.82
CA ARG A 161 0.29 18.50 -2.94
C ARG A 161 0.22 17.04 -2.46
N TRP A 162 -0.55 16.76 -1.42
CA TRP A 162 -0.77 15.39 -0.95
C TRP A 162 -1.61 14.57 -1.94
N LEU A 163 -2.70 15.13 -2.50
CA LEU A 163 -3.48 14.46 -3.54
C LEU A 163 -2.65 14.26 -4.81
N ARG A 164 -1.83 15.25 -5.17
CA ARG A 164 -0.88 15.13 -6.29
C ARG A 164 0.05 13.96 -6.07
N PHE A 165 0.65 13.83 -4.87
CA PHE A 165 1.49 12.69 -4.51
C PHE A 165 0.75 11.36 -4.74
N GLN A 166 -0.47 11.20 -4.22
CA GLN A 166 -1.25 9.97 -4.41
C GLN A 166 -1.51 9.69 -5.91
N CYS A 167 -1.78 10.73 -6.70
CA CYS A 167 -2.00 10.56 -8.13
C CYS A 167 -0.73 10.12 -8.86
N VAL A 168 0.39 10.85 -8.70
CA VAL A 168 1.63 10.54 -9.42
C VAL A 168 2.24 9.22 -8.97
N HIS A 169 2.08 8.86 -7.69
CA HIS A 169 2.44 7.54 -7.19
C HIS A 169 1.55 6.46 -7.83
N GLY A 170 0.24 6.67 -7.85
CA GLY A 170 -0.73 5.80 -8.52
C GLY A 170 -0.48 5.63 -10.03
N LEU A 171 0.08 6.63 -10.72
CA LEU A 171 0.50 6.49 -12.13
C LEU A 171 1.54 5.38 -12.28
N GLY A 172 2.51 5.29 -11.37
CA GLY A 172 3.52 4.22 -11.38
C GLY A 172 2.90 2.83 -11.26
N HIS A 173 1.94 2.68 -10.35
CA HIS A 173 1.17 1.44 -10.21
C HIS A 173 0.40 1.11 -11.50
N GLY A 174 -0.32 2.08 -12.06
CA GLY A 174 -1.09 1.88 -13.28
C GLY A 174 -0.21 1.59 -14.52
N PHE A 175 0.99 2.16 -14.62
CA PHE A 175 1.92 1.86 -15.71
C PHE A 175 2.44 0.42 -15.66
N GLU A 176 2.80 -0.10 -14.48
CA GLU A 176 3.17 -1.51 -14.33
C GLU A 176 2.03 -2.42 -14.80
N MET A 177 0.80 -2.15 -14.35
CA MET A 177 -0.37 -2.95 -14.74
C MET A 177 -0.67 -2.86 -16.25
N ALA A 178 -0.67 -1.66 -16.81
CA ALA A 178 -0.97 -1.43 -18.23
C ALA A 178 0.11 -2.00 -19.18
N LEU A 179 1.33 -2.20 -18.68
CA LEU A 179 2.48 -2.66 -19.48
C LEU A 179 2.91 -4.09 -19.16
N GLY A 180 2.11 -4.83 -18.36
CA GLY A 180 2.39 -6.23 -18.01
C GLY A 180 3.62 -6.41 -17.14
N TRP A 181 3.81 -5.53 -16.16
CA TRP A 181 4.96 -5.50 -15.23
C TRP A 181 6.35 -5.43 -15.89
N GLU A 182 6.41 -4.89 -17.11
CA GLU A 182 7.66 -4.53 -17.79
C GLU A 182 8.25 -3.26 -17.17
N LEU A 183 8.92 -3.41 -16.02
CA LEU A 183 9.43 -2.32 -15.20
C LEU A 183 10.20 -1.23 -15.97
N PRO A 184 11.14 -1.54 -16.90
CA PRO A 184 11.81 -0.50 -17.68
C PRO A 184 10.86 0.38 -18.51
N ARG A 185 9.76 -0.19 -19.02
CA ARG A 185 8.74 0.55 -19.78
C ARG A 185 7.88 1.41 -18.86
N ALA A 186 7.53 0.90 -17.68
CA ALA A 186 6.79 1.68 -16.67
C ALA A 186 7.61 2.88 -16.18
N LEU A 187 8.89 2.66 -15.84
CA LEU A 187 9.82 3.74 -15.46
C LEU A 187 10.00 4.77 -16.56
N SER A 188 10.14 4.32 -17.82
CA SER A 188 10.24 5.24 -18.96
C SER A 188 8.94 6.02 -19.21
N SER A 189 7.78 5.52 -18.77
CA SER A 189 6.50 6.23 -18.84
C SER A 189 6.39 7.29 -17.74
N CYS A 190 6.95 7.03 -16.55
CA CYS A 190 7.11 8.05 -15.52
C CYS A 190 7.98 9.23 -15.98
N ASP A 191 8.94 9.02 -16.90
CA ASP A 191 9.78 10.10 -17.46
C ASP A 191 8.99 11.19 -18.20
N TRP A 192 7.75 10.91 -18.60
CA TRP A 192 6.87 11.89 -19.23
C TRP A 192 6.46 13.04 -18.29
N LEU A 193 6.55 12.82 -16.98
CA LEU A 193 6.20 13.83 -15.98
C LEU A 193 7.25 14.95 -15.93
N ALA A 194 6.79 16.19 -15.84
CA ALA A 194 7.65 17.36 -16.01
C ALA A 194 8.63 17.58 -14.83
N SER A 195 8.16 17.43 -13.60
CA SER A 195 8.97 17.74 -12.41
C SER A 195 9.74 16.52 -11.90
N TRP A 196 10.91 16.75 -11.31
CA TRP A 196 11.68 15.68 -10.67
C TRP A 196 10.91 14.99 -9.55
N TRP A 197 10.12 15.74 -8.77
CA TRP A 197 9.34 15.20 -7.66
C TRP A 197 8.19 14.30 -8.12
N ASP A 198 7.52 14.65 -9.22
CA ASP A 198 6.47 13.80 -9.81
C ASP A 198 7.09 12.49 -10.34
N ARG A 199 8.24 12.58 -11.04
CA ARG A 199 8.95 11.40 -11.55
C ARG A 199 9.36 10.45 -10.45
N GLU A 200 9.99 10.93 -9.39
CA GLU A 200 10.43 10.07 -8.28
C GLU A 200 9.27 9.41 -7.54
N SER A 201 8.16 10.15 -7.37
CA SER A 201 6.96 9.60 -6.75
C SER A 201 6.34 8.50 -7.62
N CYS A 202 6.31 8.70 -8.94
CA CYS A 202 5.88 7.70 -9.93
C CYS A 202 6.81 6.48 -9.96
N TYR A 203 8.13 6.66 -9.98
CA TYR A 203 9.08 5.55 -9.91
C TYR A 203 8.85 4.72 -8.63
N GLY A 204 8.66 5.37 -7.49
CA GLY A 204 8.35 4.69 -6.23
C GLY A 204 7.10 3.81 -6.31
N GLY A 205 6.04 4.28 -6.99
CA GLY A 205 4.84 3.50 -7.24
C GLY A 205 5.08 2.30 -8.16
N ALA A 206 5.80 2.50 -9.28
CA ALA A 206 6.14 1.43 -10.20
C ALA A 206 6.99 0.33 -9.54
N PHE A 207 8.03 0.72 -8.79
CA PHE A 207 8.85 -0.24 -8.05
C PHE A 207 8.07 -0.99 -6.96
N MET A 208 7.16 -0.31 -6.26
CA MET A 208 6.32 -0.94 -5.23
C MET A 208 5.40 -1.98 -5.85
N GLU A 209 4.66 -1.61 -6.90
CA GLU A 209 3.77 -2.50 -7.64
C GLU A 209 4.54 -3.69 -8.24
N ASN A 210 5.71 -3.46 -8.85
CA ASN A 210 6.57 -4.54 -9.35
C ASN A 210 7.03 -5.48 -8.23
N ALA A 211 7.39 -4.94 -7.06
CA ALA A 211 7.78 -5.74 -5.90
C ALA A 211 6.61 -6.58 -5.35
N VAL A 212 5.39 -6.03 -5.29
CA VAL A 212 4.18 -6.76 -4.88
C VAL A 212 3.85 -7.87 -5.88
N ALA A 213 3.84 -7.59 -7.17
CA ALA A 213 3.59 -8.57 -8.23
C ALA A 213 4.59 -9.73 -8.26
N SER A 214 5.81 -9.48 -7.76
CA SER A 214 6.86 -10.49 -7.70
C SER A 214 6.76 -11.48 -6.53
N GLN A 215 5.82 -11.29 -5.59
CA GLN A 215 5.74 -12.14 -4.40
C GLN A 215 5.23 -13.55 -4.74
N PRO A 216 5.93 -14.62 -4.30
CA PRO A 216 5.54 -15.98 -4.64
C PRO A 216 4.28 -16.44 -3.88
N GLY A 217 3.44 -17.21 -4.56
CA GLY A 217 2.38 -18.00 -3.91
C GLY A 217 1.11 -17.25 -3.54
N ARG A 218 0.90 -16.03 -4.05
CA ARG A 218 -0.34 -15.25 -3.86
C ARG A 218 -0.83 -14.72 -5.20
N HIS A 219 -2.14 -14.54 -5.37
CA HIS A 219 -2.65 -13.79 -6.53
C HIS A 219 -2.41 -12.29 -6.35
N HIS A 220 -2.28 -11.57 -7.46
CA HIS A 220 -2.13 -10.12 -7.40
C HIS A 220 -3.51 -9.45 -7.25
N THR A 221 -3.80 -8.88 -6.07
CA THR A 221 -5.11 -8.31 -5.71
C THR A 221 -5.62 -7.30 -6.74
N SER A 222 -4.81 -6.33 -7.16
CA SER A 222 -5.22 -5.32 -8.14
C SER A 222 -5.49 -5.94 -9.52
N ALA A 223 -4.72 -6.94 -9.93
CA ALA A 223 -4.90 -7.60 -11.22
C ALA A 223 -6.20 -8.42 -11.26
N ARG A 224 -6.50 -9.11 -10.16
CA ARG A 224 -7.78 -9.81 -9.97
C ARG A 224 -8.95 -8.85 -9.96
N ALA A 225 -8.81 -7.70 -9.28
CA ALA A 225 -9.84 -6.68 -9.23
C ALA A 225 -10.15 -6.06 -10.61
N LEU A 226 -9.13 -5.75 -11.42
CA LEU A 226 -9.34 -5.27 -12.79
C LEU A 226 -10.07 -6.32 -13.64
N ALA A 227 -9.59 -7.56 -13.63
CA ALA A 227 -10.21 -8.65 -14.38
C ALA A 227 -11.68 -8.93 -13.98
N ALA A 228 -12.03 -8.67 -12.71
CA ALA A 228 -13.40 -8.80 -12.21
C ALA A 228 -14.26 -7.54 -12.44
N ALA A 229 -13.64 -6.36 -12.60
CA ALA A 229 -14.32 -5.10 -12.85
C ALA A 229 -14.67 -4.90 -14.33
N ASP A 230 -13.94 -5.55 -15.25
CA ASP A 230 -14.23 -5.53 -16.68
C ASP A 230 -15.44 -6.41 -17.03
N PRO A 231 -16.53 -5.82 -17.59
CA PRO A 231 -17.63 -6.59 -18.12
C PRO A 231 -17.21 -7.16 -19.49
N GLU A 232 -16.73 -8.40 -19.54
CA GLU A 232 -16.52 -9.12 -20.82
C GLU A 232 -17.80 -9.04 -21.69
N PRO A 233 -17.72 -8.60 -22.96
CA PRO A 233 -18.75 -8.92 -23.94
C PRO A 233 -18.70 -10.42 -24.20
N ALA A 234 -19.85 -11.10 -24.08
CA ALA A 234 -19.98 -12.51 -24.41
C ALA A 234 -19.48 -12.80 -25.84
N GLY A 235 -18.22 -13.25 -25.98
CA GLY A 235 -17.65 -13.50 -27.32
C GLY A 235 -16.15 -13.72 -27.43
N HIS A 236 -15.31 -13.28 -26.49
CA HIS A 236 -13.85 -13.47 -26.59
C HIS A 236 -13.32 -14.46 -25.56
N ALA A 237 -13.51 -15.75 -25.86
CA ALA A 237 -12.74 -16.81 -25.23
C ALA A 237 -11.26 -16.68 -25.66
N GLY A 238 -10.43 -15.96 -24.89
CA GLY A 238 -8.98 -16.05 -25.07
C GLY A 238 -8.08 -14.91 -24.62
N HIS A 239 -8.33 -14.21 -23.51
CA HIS A 239 -7.26 -13.50 -22.79
C HIS A 239 -7.46 -13.64 -21.28
N GLY A 240 -7.19 -14.84 -20.78
CA GLY A 240 -7.15 -15.09 -19.35
C GLY A 240 -5.98 -14.35 -18.70
N GLY A 241 -6.29 -13.43 -17.79
CA GLY A 241 -5.37 -12.86 -16.81
C GLY A 241 -4.47 -11.78 -17.39
N HIS A 242 -4.51 -10.58 -16.78
CA HIS A 242 -3.52 -9.54 -17.02
C HIS A 242 -2.09 -9.96 -16.67
N MET A 243 -1.87 -11.12 -16.06
CA MET A 243 -0.53 -11.71 -15.99
C MET A 243 -0.04 -11.96 -17.42
N PRO A 244 1.03 -11.28 -17.88
CA PRO A 244 1.62 -11.57 -19.17
C PRO A 244 1.92 -13.07 -19.26
N ASP A 245 1.80 -13.63 -20.47
CA ASP A 245 2.39 -14.93 -20.77
C ASP A 245 3.81 -14.94 -20.17
N PRO A 246 4.17 -15.89 -19.28
CA PRO A 246 5.51 -15.97 -18.72
C PRO A 246 6.60 -16.02 -19.79
N ALA A 247 6.27 -16.44 -21.02
CA ALA A 247 7.17 -16.40 -22.18
C ALA A 247 7.30 -15.01 -22.84
N ALA A 248 6.43 -14.05 -22.51
CA ALA A 248 6.42 -12.67 -23.00
C ALA A 248 7.01 -11.65 -22.01
N VAL A 249 7.27 -12.03 -20.75
CA VAL A 249 7.98 -11.20 -19.77
C VAL A 249 9.45 -11.10 -20.19
N ALA A 250 9.82 -9.98 -20.80
CA ALA A 250 11.18 -9.70 -21.22
C ALA A 250 12.04 -9.22 -20.04
N PHE A 251 11.42 -8.59 -19.03
CA PHE A 251 12.09 -8.14 -17.82
C PHE A 251 11.70 -8.96 -16.60
N ARG A 252 12.67 -9.70 -16.05
CA ARG A 252 12.51 -10.46 -14.80
C ARG A 252 12.13 -9.51 -13.65
N MET A 253 11.20 -9.85 -12.77
CA MET A 253 10.88 -8.98 -11.60
C MET A 253 11.80 -9.22 -10.39
N ARG A 254 12.34 -10.44 -10.25
CA ARG A 254 13.26 -10.84 -9.17
C ARG A 254 14.36 -11.73 -9.67
N ASP A 255 15.57 -11.53 -9.18
CA ASP A 255 16.68 -12.44 -9.39
C ASP A 255 17.04 -13.17 -8.08
N SER A 256 16.97 -14.50 -8.08
CA SER A 256 17.33 -15.31 -6.90
C SER A 256 18.83 -15.30 -6.59
N THR A 257 19.67 -14.84 -7.52
CA THR A 257 21.13 -14.74 -7.38
C THR A 257 21.60 -13.33 -7.04
N ASP A 258 20.71 -12.34 -7.10
CA ASP A 258 21.01 -10.94 -6.79
C ASP A 258 19.90 -10.30 -5.96
N ALA A 259 20.15 -10.19 -4.65
CA ALA A 259 19.20 -9.60 -3.70
C ALA A 259 18.94 -8.10 -3.93
N LEU A 260 19.80 -7.41 -4.69
CA LEU A 260 19.65 -5.99 -5.03
C LEU A 260 19.00 -5.77 -6.40
N TYR A 261 18.65 -6.85 -7.11
CA TYR A 261 17.87 -6.78 -8.32
C TYR A 261 16.46 -6.24 -8.02
N PRO A 262 15.87 -5.37 -8.88
CA PRO A 262 16.37 -4.91 -10.18
C PRO A 262 17.32 -3.71 -10.13
N CYS A 263 17.60 -3.11 -8.97
CA CYS A 263 18.41 -1.89 -8.90
C CYS A 263 19.82 -2.03 -9.49
N THR A 264 20.38 -3.24 -9.54
CA THR A 264 21.72 -3.50 -10.10
C THR A 264 21.80 -3.40 -11.63
N VAL A 265 20.67 -3.48 -12.33
CA VAL A 265 20.61 -3.47 -13.80
C VAL A 265 19.96 -2.22 -14.38
N LEU A 266 19.51 -1.30 -13.53
CA LEU A 266 18.80 -0.09 -13.93
C LEU A 266 19.73 1.13 -14.06
N ASP A 267 19.30 2.09 -14.87
CA ASP A 267 19.99 3.38 -15.02
C ASP A 267 20.07 4.14 -13.69
N GLN A 268 21.16 4.91 -13.51
CA GLN A 268 21.44 5.69 -12.31
C GLN A 268 20.28 6.58 -11.84
N ARG A 269 19.50 7.13 -12.79
CA ARG A 269 18.33 7.98 -12.51
C ARG A 269 17.24 7.31 -11.69
N TYR A 270 17.09 5.99 -11.79
CA TYR A 270 16.04 5.25 -11.09
C TYR A 270 16.50 4.70 -9.74
N LEU A 271 17.81 4.68 -9.47
CA LEU A 271 18.39 3.98 -8.33
C LEU A 271 17.96 4.55 -6.99
N ARG A 272 17.72 5.87 -6.90
CA ARG A 272 17.23 6.50 -5.66
C ARG A 272 15.90 5.87 -5.24
N SER A 273 14.88 5.95 -6.10
CA SER A 273 13.56 5.41 -5.78
C SER A 273 13.59 3.89 -5.67
N CYS A 274 14.40 3.20 -6.49
CA CYS A 274 14.59 1.76 -6.40
C CYS A 274 15.06 1.33 -5.01
N PHE A 275 16.22 1.84 -4.56
CA PHE A 275 16.75 1.45 -3.26
C PHE A 275 15.88 1.90 -2.08
N GLN A 276 15.02 2.92 -2.24
CA GLN A 276 14.08 3.35 -1.20
C GLN A 276 12.92 2.38 -0.96
N VAL A 277 12.51 1.57 -1.94
CA VAL A 277 11.33 0.69 -1.80
C VAL A 277 11.62 -0.81 -1.87
N GLN A 278 12.87 -1.20 -2.15
CA GLN A 278 13.25 -2.61 -2.37
C GLN A 278 13.52 -3.43 -1.11
N GLY A 279 13.36 -2.86 0.09
CA GLY A 279 13.62 -3.55 1.36
C GLY A 279 12.86 -4.87 1.51
N GLY A 280 11.62 -4.96 1.01
CA GLY A 280 10.84 -6.19 1.03
C GLY A 280 11.42 -7.31 0.15
N ILE A 281 11.95 -6.96 -1.04
CA ILE A 281 12.63 -7.91 -1.93
C ILE A 281 13.91 -8.42 -1.27
N ILE A 282 14.72 -7.51 -0.73
CA ILE A 282 15.98 -7.82 -0.04
C ILE A 282 15.73 -8.72 1.17
N LEU A 283 14.71 -8.41 1.98
CA LEU A 283 14.34 -9.21 3.15
C LEU A 283 13.86 -10.60 2.74
N ASN A 284 13.06 -10.73 1.69
CA ASN A 284 12.64 -12.03 1.20
C ASN A 284 13.83 -12.88 0.72
N ALA A 285 14.76 -12.30 -0.05
CA ALA A 285 16.02 -12.96 -0.44
C ALA A 285 16.90 -13.33 0.78
N SER A 286 16.75 -12.57 1.87
CA SER A 286 17.48 -12.76 3.13
C SER A 286 16.74 -13.62 4.16
N ALA A 287 15.65 -14.31 3.78
CA ALA A 287 14.81 -15.10 4.68
C ALA A 287 14.32 -14.32 5.92
N GLN A 288 13.96 -13.04 5.73
CA GLN A 288 13.55 -12.08 6.75
C GLN A 288 14.63 -11.77 7.82
N ASP A 289 15.89 -12.13 7.57
CA ASP A 289 17.00 -11.81 8.44
C ASP A 289 17.56 -10.41 8.13
N PHE A 290 17.27 -9.46 9.02
CA PHE A 290 17.73 -8.07 8.90
C PHE A 290 19.26 -7.89 8.92
N ARG A 291 20.02 -8.81 9.54
CA ARG A 291 21.49 -8.75 9.48
C ARG A 291 21.98 -9.11 8.08
N ARG A 292 21.39 -10.14 7.48
CA ARG A 292 21.70 -10.54 6.10
C ARG A 292 21.25 -9.46 5.13
N ALA A 293 20.04 -8.93 5.28
CA ALA A 293 19.55 -7.82 4.46
C ALA A 293 20.43 -6.57 4.53
N ALA A 294 20.93 -6.21 5.72
CA ALA A 294 21.89 -5.12 5.86
C ALA A 294 23.23 -5.40 5.17
N THR A 295 23.70 -6.66 5.20
CA THR A 295 24.88 -7.10 4.43
C THR A 295 24.65 -6.93 2.93
N GLU A 296 23.46 -7.24 2.43
CA GLU A 296 23.10 -7.00 1.04
C GLU A 296 23.09 -5.49 0.71
N CYS A 297 22.51 -4.65 1.57
CA CYS A 297 22.56 -3.19 1.38
C CYS A 297 23.99 -2.62 1.31
N ASN A 298 24.98 -3.24 1.96
CA ASN A 298 26.37 -2.80 1.86
C ASN A 298 26.98 -3.02 0.45
N ARG A 299 26.38 -3.90 -0.36
CA ARG A 299 26.77 -4.13 -1.77
C ARG A 299 26.18 -3.08 -2.72
N ALA A 300 25.20 -2.28 -2.27
CA ALA A 300 24.67 -1.19 -3.08
C ALA A 300 25.79 -0.16 -3.36
N PRO A 301 25.74 0.57 -4.50
CA PRO A 301 26.68 1.64 -4.77
C PRO A 301 26.67 2.65 -3.62
N GLU A 302 27.83 3.19 -3.27
CA GLU A 302 28.02 3.98 -2.03
C GLU A 302 26.97 5.10 -1.86
N GLY A 303 26.62 5.77 -2.96
CA GLY A 303 25.63 6.83 -3.00
C GLY A 303 24.20 6.42 -2.65
N PHE A 304 23.85 5.12 -2.71
CA PHE A 304 22.49 4.59 -2.52
C PHE A 304 22.33 3.67 -1.29
N ARG A 305 23.41 3.43 -0.54
CA ARG A 305 23.35 2.59 0.67
C ARG A 305 22.39 3.17 1.71
N ARG A 306 22.31 4.50 1.81
CA ARG A 306 21.39 5.18 2.74
C ARG A 306 19.94 4.88 2.40
N GLU A 307 19.59 4.96 1.12
CA GLU A 307 18.27 4.63 0.58
C GLU A 307 17.92 3.17 0.86
N CYS A 308 18.87 2.25 0.67
CA CYS A 308 18.67 0.83 0.96
C CYS A 308 18.36 0.59 2.45
N TYR A 309 19.15 1.18 3.34
CA TYR A 309 18.91 1.07 4.80
C TYR A 309 17.61 1.75 5.22
N LEU A 310 17.24 2.88 4.59
CA LEU A 310 15.95 3.53 4.79
C LEU A 310 14.81 2.56 4.46
N SER A 311 14.90 1.87 3.32
CA SER A 311 13.91 0.87 2.94
C SER A 311 13.81 -0.28 3.95
N LEU A 312 14.94 -0.78 4.46
CA LEU A 312 14.93 -1.78 5.54
C LEU A 312 14.24 -1.24 6.79
N GLY A 313 14.46 0.02 7.15
CA GLY A 313 13.78 0.69 8.26
C GLY A 313 12.26 0.69 8.11
N THR A 314 11.77 1.11 6.95
CA THR A 314 10.34 1.09 6.62
C THR A 314 9.76 -0.31 6.78
N ASN A 315 10.46 -1.33 6.28
CA ASN A 315 10.03 -2.73 6.43
C ASN A 315 10.11 -3.23 7.89
N ALA A 316 11.08 -2.78 8.69
CA ALA A 316 11.18 -3.13 10.11
C ALA A 316 9.96 -2.63 10.92
N SER A 317 9.44 -1.45 10.58
CA SER A 317 8.21 -0.93 11.18
C SER A 317 6.99 -1.71 10.69
N GLY A 318 6.84 -1.88 9.37
CA GLY A 318 5.69 -2.56 8.77
C GLY A 318 5.57 -4.04 9.16
N SER A 319 6.67 -4.80 9.11
CA SER A 319 6.66 -6.26 9.34
C SER A 319 6.42 -6.64 10.81
N THR A 320 6.59 -5.69 11.73
CA THR A 320 6.42 -5.91 13.18
C THR A 320 5.10 -5.35 13.71
N GLY A 321 4.19 -4.92 12.82
CA GLY A 321 2.95 -4.23 13.22
C GLY A 321 3.24 -2.98 14.07
N GLN A 322 4.32 -2.26 13.75
CA GLN A 322 4.80 -1.10 14.49
C GLN A 322 5.19 -1.40 15.95
N SER A 323 5.74 -2.59 16.22
CA SER A 323 6.38 -2.89 17.50
C SER A 323 7.71 -2.11 17.63
N ILE A 324 7.76 -1.15 18.55
CA ILE A 324 8.96 -0.30 18.77
C ILE A 324 10.18 -1.16 19.10
N ALA A 325 10.04 -2.11 20.03
CA ALA A 325 11.16 -2.93 20.50
C ALA A 325 11.73 -3.82 19.37
N GLU A 326 10.86 -4.43 18.58
CA GLU A 326 11.29 -5.30 17.48
C GLU A 326 11.92 -4.50 16.33
N ALA A 327 11.31 -3.37 15.94
CA ALA A 327 11.88 -2.49 14.92
C ALA A 327 13.28 -1.98 15.31
N ILE A 328 13.48 -1.59 16.58
CA ILE A 328 14.81 -1.23 17.11
C ILE A 328 15.77 -2.43 17.02
N ALA A 329 15.34 -3.62 17.43
CA ALA A 329 16.15 -4.83 17.38
C ALA A 329 16.55 -5.20 15.95
N HIS A 330 15.68 -4.98 14.97
CA HIS A 330 15.96 -5.19 13.54
C HIS A 330 16.99 -4.18 13.01
N CYS A 331 16.75 -2.88 13.19
CA CYS A 331 17.68 -1.85 12.74
C CYS A 331 19.05 -1.94 13.44
N SER A 332 19.08 -2.42 14.69
CA SER A 332 20.34 -2.59 15.45
C SER A 332 21.29 -3.65 14.86
N LYS A 333 20.84 -4.46 13.89
CA LYS A 333 21.65 -5.53 13.27
C LYS A 333 22.51 -5.06 12.10
N GLY A 334 22.28 -3.85 11.58
CA GLY A 334 22.97 -3.31 10.41
C GLY A 334 24.37 -2.75 10.66
N ASP A 335 25.06 -2.36 9.59
CA ASP A 335 26.36 -1.70 9.65
C ASP A 335 26.25 -0.38 10.43
N PRO A 336 27.05 -0.15 11.50
CA PRO A 336 27.00 1.09 12.29
C PRO A 336 27.10 2.38 11.47
N ALA A 337 27.80 2.38 10.32
CA ALA A 337 27.94 3.55 9.46
C ALA A 337 26.64 3.93 8.74
N TYR A 338 25.76 2.97 8.47
CA TYR A 338 24.48 3.18 7.77
C TYR A 338 23.25 2.93 8.65
N GLN A 339 23.45 2.37 9.84
CA GLN A 339 22.42 2.08 10.84
C GLN A 339 21.45 3.25 11.09
N PRO A 340 21.90 4.53 11.17
CA PRO A 340 20.98 5.63 11.39
C PRO A 340 19.88 5.72 10.33
N TRP A 341 20.15 5.32 9.09
CA TRP A 341 19.17 5.37 8.00
C TRP A 341 18.07 4.32 8.12
N CYS A 342 18.35 3.17 8.76
CA CYS A 342 17.30 2.23 9.14
C CYS A 342 16.37 2.84 10.18
N PHE A 343 16.91 3.51 11.20
CA PHE A 343 16.09 4.21 12.19
C PHE A 343 15.28 5.37 11.57
N VAL A 344 15.85 6.08 10.60
CA VAL A 344 15.15 7.10 9.80
C VAL A 344 13.97 6.50 9.04
N GLY A 345 14.18 5.39 8.32
CA GLY A 345 13.10 4.72 7.59
C GLY A 345 12.00 4.18 8.50
N ALA A 346 12.39 3.61 9.64
CA ALA A 346 11.45 3.10 10.64
C ALA A 346 10.60 4.24 11.20
N VAL A 347 11.21 5.28 11.76
CA VAL A 347 10.46 6.37 12.40
C VAL A 347 9.55 7.11 11.41
N LYS A 348 9.98 7.26 10.16
CA LYS A 348 9.13 7.85 9.11
C LYS A 348 7.88 7.02 8.91
N ASN A 349 8.02 5.70 8.78
CA ASN A 349 6.88 4.79 8.63
C ASN A 349 5.98 4.73 9.87
N PHE A 350 6.55 4.82 11.08
CA PHE A 350 5.76 4.95 12.32
C PHE A 350 4.81 6.16 12.27
N ILE A 351 5.26 7.27 11.70
CA ILE A 351 4.46 8.49 11.55
C ILE A 351 3.51 8.38 10.33
N ASP A 352 3.97 7.87 9.20
CA ASP A 352 3.20 7.86 7.94
C ASP A 352 1.93 7.00 8.02
N VAL A 353 1.97 5.90 8.76
CA VAL A 353 0.83 4.97 8.86
C VAL A 353 -0.35 5.58 9.63
N THR A 354 -0.08 6.47 10.59
CA THR A 354 -1.11 7.09 11.46
C THR A 354 -1.30 8.59 11.23
N ALA A 355 -0.36 9.22 10.50
CA ALA A 355 -0.21 10.67 10.39
C ALA A 355 -0.03 11.39 11.74
N LEU A 356 0.51 10.70 12.75
CA LEU A 356 0.73 11.24 14.10
C LEU A 356 2.23 11.35 14.42
N PRO A 357 2.78 12.57 14.54
CA PRO A 357 4.18 12.77 14.96
C PRO A 357 4.51 12.12 16.31
N GLU A 358 3.52 12.00 17.20
CA GLU A 358 3.64 11.40 18.52
C GLU A 358 4.14 9.96 18.47
N ASP A 359 3.79 9.21 17.43
CA ASP A 359 4.22 7.82 17.25
C ASP A 359 5.72 7.75 17.00
N GLY A 360 6.25 8.66 16.17
CA GLY A 360 7.69 8.81 15.96
C GLY A 360 8.41 9.31 17.22
N VAL A 361 7.78 10.19 18.01
CA VAL A 361 8.32 10.64 19.30
C VAL A 361 8.45 9.48 20.28
N ARG A 362 7.43 8.61 20.39
CA ARG A 362 7.50 7.40 21.23
C ARG A 362 8.61 6.47 20.76
N PHE A 363 8.73 6.24 19.46
CA PHE A 363 9.79 5.41 18.89
C PHE A 363 11.19 5.96 19.21
N CYS A 364 11.49 7.23 18.90
CA CYS A 364 12.82 7.80 19.12
C CYS A 364 13.22 7.90 20.60
N ARG A 365 12.26 7.95 21.54
CA ARG A 365 12.57 7.91 22.99
C ARG A 365 13.20 6.60 23.42
N GLU A 366 12.81 5.50 22.79
CA GLU A 366 13.31 4.15 23.08
C GLU A 366 14.62 3.84 22.35
N VAL A 367 14.99 4.60 21.31
CA VAL A 367 16.30 4.48 20.66
C VAL A 367 17.39 4.91 21.64
N ALA A 368 18.44 4.09 21.77
CA ALA A 368 19.59 4.39 22.62
C ALA A 368 20.25 5.73 22.22
N GLN A 369 20.72 6.50 23.21
CA GLN A 369 21.40 7.77 22.97
C GLN A 369 22.64 7.57 22.08
N GLY A 370 22.80 8.44 21.09
CA GLY A 370 23.85 8.35 20.08
C GLY A 370 23.35 8.81 18.71
N GLU A 371 24.15 8.55 17.67
CA GLU A 371 23.88 9.04 16.30
C GLU A 371 22.53 8.56 15.75
N ASN A 372 22.16 7.30 15.99
CA ASN A 372 20.86 6.75 15.57
C ASN A 372 19.68 7.57 16.09
N ARG A 373 19.73 7.96 17.37
CA ARG A 373 18.67 8.74 18.02
C ARG A 373 18.64 10.17 17.51
N VAL A 374 19.80 10.79 17.27
CA VAL A 374 19.89 12.13 16.69
C VAL A 374 19.25 12.17 15.30
N GLN A 375 19.57 11.20 14.44
CA GLN A 375 18.96 11.09 13.10
C GLN A 375 17.49 10.71 13.17
N CYS A 376 17.09 9.86 14.11
CA CYS A 376 15.68 9.56 14.38
C CYS A 376 14.89 10.85 14.67
N TRP A 377 15.39 11.69 15.59
CA TRP A 377 14.75 12.96 15.91
C TRP A 377 14.70 13.93 14.74
N ARG A 378 15.76 14.01 13.93
CA ARG A 378 15.74 14.80 12.70
C ARG A 378 14.62 14.32 11.77
N ALA A 379 14.50 13.01 11.56
CA ALA A 379 13.47 12.44 10.71
C ALA A 379 12.04 12.68 11.23
N VAL A 380 11.81 12.71 12.56
CA VAL A 380 10.53 13.19 13.13
C VAL A 380 10.26 14.62 12.66
N GLY A 381 11.26 15.50 12.73
CA GLY A 381 11.18 16.87 12.23
C GLY A 381 10.80 16.96 10.76
N GLU A 382 11.43 16.14 9.90
CA GLU A 382 11.14 16.09 8.46
C GLU A 382 9.67 15.71 8.21
N GLN A 383 9.14 14.71 8.94
CA GLN A 383 7.73 14.32 8.83
C GLN A 383 6.78 15.38 9.37
N VAL A 384 7.16 16.08 10.45
CA VAL A 384 6.42 17.21 10.99
C VAL A 384 6.32 18.34 9.96
N ALA A 385 7.37 18.62 9.19
CA ALA A 385 7.32 19.59 8.10
C ALA A 385 6.38 19.15 6.97
N THR A 386 6.36 17.85 6.64
CA THR A 386 5.45 17.28 5.65
C THR A 386 3.98 17.36 6.09
N LEU A 387 3.69 17.03 7.36
CA LEU A 387 2.33 17.03 7.92
C LEU A 387 1.79 18.45 8.14
N TYR A 388 2.67 19.40 8.47
CA TYR A 388 2.30 20.79 8.80
C TYR A 388 3.03 21.79 7.90
N PRO A 389 2.81 21.75 6.57
CA PRO A 389 3.61 22.50 5.60
C PRO A 389 3.51 24.01 5.78
N THR A 390 2.39 24.52 6.30
CA THR A 390 2.12 25.96 6.46
C THR A 390 1.91 26.39 7.92
N ASP A 391 2.14 25.50 8.90
CA ASP A 391 1.86 25.75 10.33
C ASP A 391 3.13 25.64 11.19
N PRO A 392 3.96 26.70 11.25
CA PRO A 392 5.20 26.69 12.02
C PRO A 392 4.99 26.58 13.53
N VAL A 393 3.82 26.99 14.04
CA VAL A 393 3.47 26.86 15.46
C VAL A 393 3.28 25.39 15.79
N ARG A 394 2.52 24.67 14.97
CA ARG A 394 2.31 23.22 15.13
C ARG A 394 3.59 22.42 14.90
N ARG A 395 4.45 22.81 13.95
CA ARG A 395 5.80 22.24 13.80
C ARG A 395 6.61 22.36 15.09
N THR A 396 6.64 23.57 15.67
CA THR A 396 7.37 23.85 16.92
C THR A 396 6.80 23.06 18.10
N ALA A 397 5.48 22.99 18.21
CA ALA A 397 4.79 22.24 19.26
C ALA A 397 5.08 20.74 19.17
N ALA A 398 5.02 20.16 17.97
CA ALA A 398 5.33 18.75 17.75
C ALA A 398 6.79 18.41 18.16
N CYS A 399 7.75 19.23 17.76
CA CYS A 399 9.15 19.02 18.16
C CYS A 399 9.43 19.29 19.65
N ALA A 400 8.57 20.03 20.35
CA ALA A 400 8.69 20.22 21.79
C ALA A 400 8.35 18.95 22.60
N LEU A 401 7.66 17.97 21.98
CA LEU A 401 7.40 16.66 22.58
C LEU A 401 8.63 15.75 22.59
N ALA A 402 9.69 16.09 21.84
CA ALA A 402 10.92 15.32 21.84
C ALA A 402 11.59 15.33 23.23
N ALA A 403 12.43 14.31 23.48
CA ALA A 403 13.29 14.34 24.67
C ALA A 403 14.29 15.52 24.59
N ALA A 404 14.94 15.85 25.71
CA ALA A 404 15.85 16.99 25.79
C ALA A 404 16.95 16.99 24.71
N ASP A 405 17.42 15.80 24.33
CA ASP A 405 18.42 15.59 23.27
C ASP A 405 17.84 15.62 21.85
N GLY A 406 16.51 15.61 21.70
CA GLY A 406 15.80 15.54 20.42
C GLY A 406 15.16 16.84 19.94
N VAL A 407 14.95 17.83 20.82
CA VAL A 407 14.28 19.09 20.46
C VAL A 407 15.03 19.83 19.34
N ALA A 408 16.34 20.00 19.47
CA ALA A 408 17.14 20.70 18.46
C ALA A 408 17.24 19.91 17.12
N PRO A 409 17.57 18.61 17.10
CA PRO A 409 17.53 17.82 15.88
C PRO A 409 16.16 17.80 15.18
N CYS A 410 15.07 17.65 15.94
CA CYS A 410 13.72 17.70 15.38
C CYS A 410 13.42 19.06 14.75
N ARG A 411 13.71 20.16 15.44
CA ARG A 411 13.51 21.51 14.88
C ARG A 411 14.30 21.70 13.58
N LEU A 412 15.53 21.20 13.53
CA LEU A 412 16.35 21.27 12.32
C LEU A 412 15.75 20.48 11.16
N GLY A 413 15.20 19.28 11.40
CA GLY A 413 14.44 18.53 10.40
C GLY A 413 13.15 19.25 9.95
N ALA A 414 12.50 19.95 10.87
CA ALA A 414 11.26 20.68 10.63
C ALA A 414 11.43 22.01 9.86
N LEU A 415 12.66 22.39 9.50
CA LEU A 415 12.95 23.57 8.67
C LEU A 415 12.79 23.31 7.17
N LEU A 416 12.63 22.05 6.75
CA LEU A 416 12.43 21.67 5.35
C LEU A 416 11.10 22.16 4.77
#